data_AF-A0A2V6YHW3-F1
#
_entry.id   AF-A0A2V6YHW3-F1
#
_cell.length_a   1.000
_cell.length_b   1.000
_cell.length_c   1.000
_cell.angle_alpha   90.00
_cell.angle_beta   90.00
_cell.angle_gamma   90.00
#
_symmetry.space_group_name_H-M   'P 1'
#
loop_
_entity.id
_entity.type
_entity.pdbx_description
1 polymer ?
#
loop_
_entity_poly.entity_id
_entity_poly.type
_entity_poly.pdbx_seq_one_letter_code
_entity_poly.pdbx_strand_id
1 'polypeptide(L)'
;RWVGFPVDDYWPFLTSMFLHGGWMHVIGNMWTLWIFGDNVEDRMGRLRFLSFYLLTGLAAGLTHWLTNADSTVPTVGASGAIAGVLGAYFVLFPFSRIIVMFPVFFLPFFFELPAATYLLFWFLSQVFAGTLAGLGPENVGGVAWWAHVGGFVSGVVVHRLFLLPRRSGPRRWERDEYGVEGAWTRGGGGWT
;
A
#
# COMPACT_ATOMS: atom_id res chain seq x y z
N ARG A 1 -26.22 23.52 12.38
CA ARG A 1 -25.25 22.45 12.74
C ARG A 1 -24.84 21.83 11.42
N TRP A 2 -23.66 22.18 10.91
CA TRP A 2 -23.21 21.76 9.58
C TRP A 2 -22.84 20.28 9.62
N VAL A 3 -23.67 19.45 9.01
CA VAL A 3 -23.47 18.02 8.81
C VAL A 3 -23.32 17.86 7.31
N GLY A 4 -22.06 17.88 6.84
CA GLY A 4 -21.72 17.92 5.43
C GLY A 4 -20.49 18.78 5.23
N PHE A 5 -19.45 18.17 4.68
CA PHE A 5 -18.19 18.80 4.28
C PHE A 5 -18.44 20.17 3.61
N PRO A 6 -17.81 21.27 4.08
CA PRO A 6 -17.79 22.50 3.30
C PRO A 6 -17.20 22.22 1.92
N VAL A 7 -17.82 22.72 0.86
CA VAL A 7 -17.37 22.53 -0.54
C VAL A 7 -16.01 23.20 -0.81
N ASP A 8 -15.55 23.97 0.17
CA ASP A 8 -14.30 24.73 0.24
C ASP A 8 -13.22 23.98 1.05
N ASP A 9 -13.55 22.85 1.68
CA ASP A 9 -12.67 22.10 2.58
C ASP A 9 -12.22 20.77 1.95
N TYR A 10 -11.32 20.89 0.96
CA TYR A 10 -10.64 19.75 0.33
C TYR A 10 -9.51 19.19 1.20
N TRP A 11 -9.12 19.91 2.26
CA TRP A 11 -8.03 19.53 3.15
C TRP A 11 -8.20 18.15 3.77
N PRO A 12 -9.39 17.68 4.18
CA PRO A 12 -9.52 16.37 4.79
C PRO A 12 -9.25 15.22 3.82
N PHE A 13 -9.40 15.39 2.50
CA PHE A 13 -8.97 14.36 1.53
C PHE A 13 -7.45 14.15 1.55
N LEU A 14 -6.68 15.21 1.81
CA LEU A 14 -5.23 15.14 1.89
C LEU A 14 -4.73 14.80 3.30
N THR A 15 -5.27 15.43 4.34
CA THR A 15 -4.79 15.26 5.71
C THR A 15 -5.20 13.92 6.32
N SER A 16 -6.34 13.36 5.90
CA SER A 16 -6.76 12.01 6.32
C SER A 16 -5.80 10.91 5.90
N MET A 17 -5.01 11.13 4.85
CA MET A 17 -3.97 10.19 4.40
C MET A 17 -2.86 9.99 5.43
N PHE A 18 -2.75 10.87 6.43
CA PHE A 18 -1.73 10.80 7.47
C PHE A 18 -2.31 10.43 8.84
N LEU A 19 -3.64 10.40 8.97
CA LEU A 19 -4.32 9.99 10.19
C LEU A 19 -4.34 8.48 10.33
N HIS A 20 -4.23 8.01 11.57
CA HIS A 20 -4.25 6.59 11.90
C HIS A 20 -5.18 6.35 13.09
N GLY A 21 -6.00 5.29 12.99
CA GLY A 21 -7.01 4.95 14.00
C GLY A 21 -6.47 4.27 15.27
N GLY A 22 -5.14 4.10 15.40
CA GLY A 22 -4.48 3.47 16.54
C GLY A 22 -3.11 2.88 16.22
N TRP A 23 -2.38 2.41 17.23
CA TRP A 23 -1.01 1.91 17.11
C TRP A 23 -0.87 0.73 16.14
N MET A 24 -1.74 -0.28 16.25
CA MET A 24 -1.72 -1.43 15.33
C MET A 24 -1.95 -1.03 13.88
N HIS A 25 -2.74 0.02 13.63
CA HIS A 25 -3.00 0.52 12.28
C HIS A 25 -1.74 1.20 11.72
N VAL A 26 -1.04 2.04 12.50
CA VAL A 26 0.24 2.65 12.08
C VAL A 26 1.28 1.56 11.80
N ILE A 27 1.44 0.60 12.72
CA ILE A 27 2.42 -0.46 12.57
C ILE A 27 2.14 -1.29 11.32
N GLY A 28 0.88 -1.68 11.07
CA GLY A 28 0.50 -2.41 9.87
C GLY A 28 0.76 -1.63 8.58
N ASN A 29 0.50 -0.32 8.56
CA ASN A 29 0.76 0.55 7.42
C ASN A 29 2.26 0.65 7.13
N MET A 30 3.07 0.93 8.15
CA MET A 30 4.52 1.05 8.00
C MET A 30 5.17 -0.28 7.64
N TRP A 31 4.70 -1.39 8.22
CA TRP A 31 5.14 -2.74 7.87
C TRP A 31 4.86 -3.07 6.40
N THR A 32 3.67 -2.72 5.91
CA THR A 32 3.31 -2.94 4.50
C THR A 32 4.17 -2.08 3.56
N LEU A 33 4.39 -0.80 3.90
CA LEU A 33 5.28 0.06 3.12
C LEU A 33 6.72 -0.43 3.14
N TRP A 34 7.19 -0.99 4.25
CA TRP A 34 8.53 -1.53 4.36
C TRP A 34 8.73 -2.77 3.48
N ILE A 35 7.73 -3.64 3.33
CA ILE A 35 7.82 -4.85 2.51
C ILE A 35 7.67 -4.57 1.01
N PHE A 36 6.76 -3.67 0.64
CA PHE A 36 6.35 -3.48 -0.76
C PHE A 36 6.76 -2.13 -1.35
N GLY A 37 6.91 -1.11 -0.52
CA GLY A 37 7.13 0.27 -0.93
C GLY A 37 8.49 0.47 -1.58
N ASP A 38 9.55 -0.11 -0.99
CA ASP A 38 10.93 -0.06 -1.48
C ASP A 38 11.04 -0.49 -2.95
N ASN A 39 10.45 -1.63 -3.30
CA ASN A 39 10.48 -2.25 -4.61
C ASN A 39 9.72 -1.40 -5.65
N VAL A 40 8.61 -0.78 -5.25
CA VAL A 40 7.83 0.11 -6.13
C VAL A 40 8.54 1.45 -6.30
N GLU A 41 9.09 2.00 -5.22
CA GLU A 41 9.90 3.22 -5.22
C GLU A 41 11.13 3.07 -6.12
N ASP A 42 11.80 1.92 -6.09
CA ASP A 42 12.93 1.62 -6.97
C ASP A 42 12.59 1.72 -8.47
N ARG A 43 11.36 1.34 -8.83
CA ARG A 43 10.89 1.39 -10.22
C ARG A 43 10.43 2.78 -10.65
N MET A 44 10.05 3.64 -9.70
CA MET A 44 9.50 4.98 -9.97
C MET A 44 10.47 6.12 -9.67
N GLY A 45 11.42 5.92 -8.74
CA GLY A 45 12.20 6.96 -8.11
C GLY A 45 11.39 7.75 -7.06
N ARG A 46 12.09 8.24 -6.04
CA ARG A 46 11.51 8.85 -4.82
C ARG A 46 10.40 9.88 -5.06
N LEU A 47 10.64 10.87 -5.93
CA LEU A 47 9.66 11.93 -6.18
C LEU A 47 8.41 11.43 -6.90
N ARG A 48 8.57 10.53 -7.88
CA ARG A 48 7.43 9.96 -8.62
C ARG A 48 6.65 9.00 -7.74
N PHE A 49 7.34 8.23 -6.90
CA PHE A 49 6.71 7.39 -5.88
C PHE A 49 5.85 8.23 -4.92
N LEU A 50 6.37 9.34 -4.40
CA LEU A 50 5.60 10.24 -3.54
C LEU A 50 4.36 10.79 -4.25
N SER A 51 4.49 11.28 -5.48
CA SER A 51 3.35 11.75 -6.27
C SER A 51 2.34 10.63 -6.56
N PHE A 52 2.81 9.43 -6.86
CA PHE A 52 1.98 8.23 -7.07
C PHE A 52 1.21 7.85 -5.81
N TYR A 53 1.88 7.86 -4.65
CA TYR A 53 1.27 7.58 -3.35
C TYR A 53 0.16 8.58 -3.03
N LEU A 54 0.42 9.88 -3.20
CA LEU A 54 -0.56 10.92 -2.99
C LEU A 54 -1.77 10.79 -3.94
N LEU A 55 -1.51 10.59 -5.24
CA LEU A 55 -2.55 10.46 -6.25
C LEU A 55 -3.46 9.24 -6.03
N THR A 56 -2.88 8.08 -5.74
CA THR A 56 -3.65 6.87 -5.46
C THR A 56 -4.41 6.95 -4.14
N GLY A 57 -3.87 7.64 -3.13
CA GLY A 57 -4.59 7.92 -1.88
C GLY A 57 -5.80 8.84 -2.08
N LEU A 58 -5.67 9.88 -2.89
CA LEU A 58 -6.80 10.74 -3.26
C LEU A 58 -7.88 9.96 -4.01
N ALA A 59 -7.48 9.10 -4.97
CA ALA A 59 -8.41 8.24 -5.70
C ALA A 59 -9.10 7.22 -4.78
N ALA A 60 -8.40 6.68 -3.79
CA ALA A 60 -8.96 5.82 -2.76
C ALA A 60 -10.01 6.56 -1.91
N GLY A 61 -9.68 7.76 -1.44
CA GLY A 61 -10.61 8.62 -0.69
C GLY A 61 -11.87 8.96 -1.50
N LEU A 62 -11.71 9.30 -2.78
CA LEU A 62 -12.83 9.57 -3.68
C LEU A 62 -13.71 8.32 -3.87
N THR A 63 -13.11 7.16 -4.08
CA THR A 63 -13.84 5.89 -4.23
C THR A 63 -14.67 5.57 -2.99
N HIS A 64 -14.11 5.77 -1.80
CA HIS A 64 -14.85 5.56 -0.56
C HIS A 64 -15.99 6.55 -0.39
N TRP A 65 -15.75 7.84 -0.67
CA TRP A 65 -16.80 8.86 -0.61
C TRP A 65 -17.96 8.55 -1.55
N LEU A 66 -17.69 8.13 -2.79
CA LEU A 66 -18.72 7.76 -3.76
C LEU A 66 -19.54 6.53 -3.34
N THR A 67 -18.96 5.60 -2.58
CA THR A 67 -19.60 4.35 -2.16
C THR A 67 -20.26 4.43 -0.79
N ASN A 68 -19.93 5.45 0.01
CA ASN A 68 -20.42 5.64 1.38
C ASN A 68 -20.78 7.12 1.61
N ALA A 69 -21.45 7.74 0.63
CA ALA A 69 -21.77 9.17 0.63
C ALA A 69 -22.59 9.62 1.85
N ASP A 70 -23.39 8.72 2.42
CA ASP A 70 -24.23 8.96 3.59
C ASP A 70 -23.52 8.66 4.93
N SER A 71 -22.29 8.14 4.89
CA SER A 71 -21.54 7.79 6.10
C SER A 71 -20.90 9.02 6.74
N THR A 72 -21.12 9.18 8.05
CA THR A 72 -20.47 10.23 8.86
C THR A 72 -19.10 9.81 9.40
N VAL A 73 -18.66 8.58 9.11
CA VAL A 73 -17.37 8.06 9.55
C VAL A 73 -16.27 8.66 8.68
N PRO A 74 -15.33 9.45 9.25
CA PRO A 74 -14.22 9.98 8.49
C PRO A 74 -13.38 8.82 7.93
N THR A 75 -13.05 8.88 6.64
CA THR A 75 -12.03 8.02 6.06
C THR A 75 -10.72 8.30 6.74
N VAL A 76 -10.31 7.42 7.65
CA VAL A 76 -8.94 7.41 8.17
C VAL A 76 -8.16 6.48 7.25
N GLY A 77 -7.07 6.93 6.62
CA GLY A 77 -6.13 5.92 6.14
C GLY A 77 -5.15 6.35 5.07
N ALA A 78 -3.90 6.47 5.50
CA ALA A 78 -2.73 6.10 4.70
C ALA A 78 -2.95 4.77 3.92
N SER A 79 -3.75 3.85 4.47
CA SER A 79 -3.99 2.52 3.90
C SER A 79 -4.58 2.51 2.50
N GLY A 80 -5.35 3.53 2.09
CA GLY A 80 -5.84 3.66 0.71
C GLY A 80 -4.70 3.93 -0.30
N ALA A 81 -3.76 4.80 0.05
CA ALA A 81 -2.56 5.05 -0.74
C ALA A 81 -1.64 3.83 -0.77
N ILE A 82 -1.49 3.15 0.37
CA ILE A 82 -0.74 1.88 0.47
C ILE A 82 -1.39 0.82 -0.43
N ALA A 83 -2.72 0.73 -0.48
CA ALA A 83 -3.40 -0.16 -1.42
C ALA A 83 -3.03 0.17 -2.89
N GLY A 84 -2.84 1.45 -3.23
CA GLY A 84 -2.28 1.86 -4.51
C GLY A 84 -0.87 1.33 -4.78
N VAL A 85 0.01 1.38 -3.78
CA VAL A 85 1.34 0.75 -3.84
C VAL A 85 1.24 -0.76 -4.06
N LEU A 86 0.34 -1.45 -3.35
CA LEU A 86 0.10 -2.88 -3.54
C LEU A 86 -0.43 -3.19 -4.95
N GLY A 87 -1.29 -2.35 -5.51
CA GLY A 87 -1.78 -2.47 -6.88
C GLY A 87 -0.67 -2.34 -7.92
N ALA A 88 0.26 -1.39 -7.74
CA ALA A 88 1.45 -1.30 -8.58
C ALA A 88 2.36 -2.53 -8.40
N TYR A 89 2.58 -2.98 -7.17
CA TYR A 89 3.40 -4.15 -6.86
C TYR A 89 2.85 -5.41 -7.54
N PHE A 90 1.54 -5.62 -7.49
CA PHE A 90 0.84 -6.74 -8.12
C PHE A 90 1.20 -6.91 -9.61
N VAL A 91 1.31 -5.79 -10.34
CA VAL A 91 1.64 -5.81 -11.78
C VAL A 91 3.15 -5.87 -12.02
N LEU A 92 3.94 -5.18 -11.19
CA LEU A 92 5.39 -5.04 -11.40
C LEU A 92 6.19 -6.26 -10.94
N PHE A 93 5.66 -7.02 -9.98
CA PHE A 93 6.36 -8.09 -9.28
C PHE A 93 5.48 -9.35 -9.08
N PRO A 94 4.77 -9.86 -10.11
CA PRO A 94 3.76 -10.91 -9.92
C PRO A 94 4.33 -12.24 -9.38
N PHE A 95 5.60 -12.52 -9.67
CA PHE A 95 6.28 -13.75 -9.28
C PHE A 95 7.22 -13.59 -8.07
N SER A 96 7.32 -12.40 -7.49
CA SER A 96 8.07 -12.20 -6.25
C SER A 96 7.46 -13.06 -5.14
N ARG A 97 8.31 -13.70 -4.32
CA ARG A 97 7.85 -14.61 -3.28
C ARG A 97 7.65 -13.83 -1.97
N ILE A 98 6.46 -13.92 -1.42
CA ILE A 98 6.11 -13.35 -0.12
C ILE A 98 6.07 -14.51 0.89
N ILE A 99 6.82 -14.36 1.98
CA ILE A 99 6.76 -15.28 3.11
C ILE A 99 5.51 -14.94 3.92
N VAL A 100 4.56 -15.87 3.95
CA VAL A 100 3.33 -15.77 4.71
C VAL A 100 3.48 -16.59 5.99
N MET A 101 3.17 -15.96 7.12
CA MET A 101 3.09 -16.62 8.42
C MET A 101 1.63 -16.97 8.70
N PHE A 102 1.33 -18.26 8.85
CA PHE A 102 0.04 -18.75 9.29
C PHE A 102 0.17 -19.35 10.70
N PRO A 103 -0.49 -18.77 11.72
CA PRO A 103 -0.39 -19.27 13.09
C PRO A 103 -1.19 -20.58 13.25
N VAL A 104 -0.50 -21.71 13.44
CA VAL A 104 -1.13 -23.02 13.73
C VAL A 104 -0.96 -23.32 15.21
N PHE A 105 -2.00 -23.03 16.00
CA PHE A 105 -1.97 -23.09 17.47
C PHE A 105 -0.82 -22.27 18.07
N PHE A 106 0.25 -22.94 18.53
CA PHE A 106 1.44 -22.34 19.14
C PHE A 106 2.67 -22.32 18.21
N LEU A 107 2.57 -22.93 17.02
CA LEU A 107 3.68 -23.01 16.06
C LEU A 107 3.38 -22.16 14.82
N PRO A 108 4.19 -21.13 14.52
CA PRO A 108 4.03 -20.38 13.29
C PRO A 108 4.46 -21.25 12.10
N PHE A 109 3.55 -21.47 11.15
CA PHE A 109 3.83 -22.12 9.89
C PHE A 109 4.18 -21.06 8.84
N PHE A 110 5.36 -21.18 8.23
CA PHE A 110 5.84 -20.27 7.20
C PHE A 110 5.82 -20.96 5.84
N PHE A 111 5.26 -20.28 4.85
CA PHE A 111 5.30 -20.75 3.47
C PHE A 111 5.37 -19.57 2.51
N GLU A 112 5.86 -19.83 1.31
CA GLU A 112 6.03 -18.81 0.28
C GLU A 112 4.90 -18.87 -0.74
N LEU A 113 4.36 -17.72 -1.09
CA LEU A 113 3.41 -17.58 -2.19
C LEU A 113 3.89 -16.52 -3.19
N PRO A 114 3.58 -16.68 -4.49
CA PRO A 114 3.72 -15.61 -5.46
C PRO A 114 2.92 -14.38 -5.01
N ALA A 115 3.52 -13.21 -5.15
CA ALA A 115 2.91 -11.95 -4.72
C ALA A 115 1.60 -11.67 -5.43
N ALA A 116 1.48 -12.02 -6.72
CA ALA A 116 0.22 -11.91 -7.44
C ALA A 116 -0.90 -12.70 -6.75
N THR A 117 -0.64 -13.93 -6.32
CA THR A 117 -1.62 -14.77 -5.64
C THR A 117 -2.04 -14.16 -4.30
N TYR A 118 -1.06 -13.78 -3.47
CA TYR A 118 -1.32 -13.16 -2.17
C TYR A 118 -2.13 -11.86 -2.29
N LEU A 119 -1.71 -10.96 -3.18
CA LEU A 119 -2.35 -9.66 -3.37
C LEU A 119 -3.73 -9.78 -4.04
N LEU A 120 -3.93 -10.78 -4.92
CA LEU A 120 -5.25 -11.07 -5.48
C LEU A 120 -6.22 -11.53 -4.39
N PHE A 121 -5.79 -12.46 -3.52
CA PHE A 121 -6.62 -12.90 -2.39
C PHE A 121 -6.95 -11.73 -1.45
N TRP A 122 -5.95 -10.91 -1.13
CA TRP A 122 -6.14 -9.71 -0.32
C TRP A 122 -7.14 -8.73 -0.96
N PHE A 123 -7.04 -8.48 -2.27
CA PHE A 123 -7.96 -7.60 -3.00
C PHE A 123 -9.39 -8.15 -2.99
N LEU A 124 -9.56 -9.44 -3.27
CA LEU A 124 -10.87 -10.10 -3.24
C LEU A 124 -11.49 -10.07 -1.85
N SER A 125 -10.68 -10.21 -0.79
CA SER A 125 -11.18 -10.08 0.59
C SER A 125 -11.66 -8.67 0.89
N GLN A 126 -11.04 -7.62 0.33
CA GLN A 126 -11.53 -6.24 0.48
C GLN A 126 -12.90 -6.06 -0.18
N VAL A 127 -13.07 -6.57 -1.41
CA VAL A 127 -14.36 -6.50 -2.14
C VAL A 127 -15.45 -7.25 -1.39
N PHE A 128 -15.14 -8.47 -0.92
CA PHE A 128 -16.07 -9.29 -0.15
C PHE A 128 -16.48 -8.61 1.16
N ALA A 129 -15.52 -8.12 1.94
CA ALA A 129 -15.78 -7.42 3.20
C ALA A 129 -16.56 -6.12 3.00
N GLY A 130 -16.22 -5.32 1.97
CA GLY A 130 -16.95 -4.10 1.63
C GLY A 130 -18.40 -4.37 1.19
N THR A 131 -18.63 -5.46 0.45
CA THR A 131 -19.98 -5.90 0.05
C THR A 131 -20.78 -6.37 1.25
N LEU A 132 -20.17 -7.19 2.13
CA LEU A 132 -20.83 -7.70 3.33
C LEU A 132 -21.17 -6.58 4.32
N ALA A 133 -20.28 -5.60 4.49
CA ALA A 133 -20.51 -4.44 5.34
C ALA A 133 -21.73 -3.62 4.89
N GLY A 134 -21.95 -3.47 3.58
CA GLY A 134 -23.14 -2.80 3.03
C GLY A 134 -24.45 -3.56 3.21
N LEU A 135 -24.40 -4.84 3.57
CA LEU A 135 -25.57 -5.69 3.86
C LEU A 135 -25.85 -5.84 5.36
N GLY A 136 -24.91 -5.43 6.22
CA GLY A 136 -25.02 -5.49 7.68
C GLY A 136 -25.59 -4.21 8.29
N PRO A 137 -25.83 -4.18 9.62
CA PRO A 137 -26.19 -2.95 10.32
C PRO A 137 -25.12 -1.86 10.09
N GLU A 138 -25.54 -0.60 9.93
CA GLU A 138 -24.71 0.57 9.55
C GLU A 138 -23.44 0.84 10.40
N ASN A 139 -23.23 0.08 11.47
CA ASN A 139 -22.12 0.26 12.42
C ASN A 139 -21.07 -0.85 12.40
N VAL A 140 -21.17 -1.84 11.50
CA VAL A 140 -20.21 -2.95 11.46
C VAL A 140 -19.05 -2.65 10.50
N GLY A 141 -18.10 -1.84 10.99
CA GLY A 141 -16.73 -1.84 10.47
C GLY A 141 -16.15 -0.47 10.16
N GLY A 142 -15.35 0.07 11.09
CA GLY A 142 -14.52 1.27 10.89
C GLY A 142 -13.35 1.08 9.91
N VAL A 143 -13.44 0.15 8.97
CA VAL A 143 -12.43 -0.12 7.93
C VAL A 143 -12.98 0.33 6.59
N ALA A 144 -12.27 1.25 5.93
CA ALA A 144 -12.67 1.79 4.63
C ALA A 144 -12.37 0.82 3.47
N TRP A 145 -13.03 -0.34 3.44
CA TRP A 145 -12.79 -1.42 2.45
C TRP A 145 -12.80 -0.91 1.00
N TRP A 146 -13.76 -0.06 0.65
CA TRP A 146 -13.86 0.53 -0.69
C TRP A 146 -12.73 1.50 -1.02
N ALA A 147 -12.11 2.13 -0.02
CA ALA A 147 -10.90 2.93 -0.23
C ALA A 147 -9.74 2.02 -0.68
N HIS A 148 -9.58 0.85 -0.07
CA HIS A 148 -8.55 -0.11 -0.46
C HIS A 148 -8.76 -0.62 -1.88
N VAL A 149 -10.00 -0.95 -2.24
CA VAL A 149 -10.35 -1.38 -3.61
C VAL A 149 -10.02 -0.27 -4.62
N GLY A 150 -10.46 0.96 -4.37
CA GLY A 150 -10.22 2.11 -5.24
C GLY A 150 -8.74 2.45 -5.38
N GLY A 151 -7.99 2.42 -4.27
CA GLY A 151 -6.55 2.61 -4.24
C GLY A 151 -5.82 1.56 -5.07
N PHE A 152 -6.10 0.28 -4.82
CA PHE A 152 -5.48 -0.85 -5.53
C PHE A 152 -5.71 -0.77 -7.04
N VAL A 153 -6.97 -0.59 -7.47
CA VAL A 153 -7.31 -0.46 -8.90
C VAL A 153 -6.61 0.76 -9.51
N SER A 154 -6.63 1.90 -8.82
CA SER A 154 -5.94 3.11 -9.28
C SER A 154 -4.44 2.86 -9.46
N GLY A 155 -3.80 2.19 -8.51
CA GLY A 155 -2.39 1.79 -8.61
C GLY A 155 -2.11 0.90 -9.82
N VAL A 156 -2.92 -0.14 -10.03
CA VAL A 156 -2.84 -1.03 -11.22
C VAL A 156 -2.95 -0.23 -12.52
N VAL A 157 -3.86 0.75 -12.60
CA VAL A 157 -4.12 1.52 -13.82
C VAL A 157 -3.00 2.53 -14.10
N VAL A 158 -2.59 3.31 -13.10
CA VAL A 158 -1.74 4.49 -13.32
C VAL A 158 -0.24 4.22 -13.17
N HIS A 159 0.19 3.08 -12.62
CA HIS A 159 1.60 2.82 -12.29
C HIS A 159 2.57 3.10 -13.46
N ARG A 160 2.19 2.78 -14.70
CA ARG A 160 3.04 2.94 -15.88
C ARG A 160 3.46 4.38 -16.12
N LEU A 161 2.64 5.35 -15.73
CA LEU A 161 2.91 6.78 -15.89
C LEU A 161 4.05 7.25 -14.97
N PHE A 162 4.32 6.51 -13.90
CA PHE A 162 5.29 6.89 -12.87
C PHE A 162 6.62 6.13 -13.00
N LEU A 163 6.72 5.12 -13.87
CA LEU A 163 7.93 4.34 -14.05
C LEU A 163 9.08 5.20 -14.58
N LEU A 164 10.28 5.00 -14.03
CA LEU A 164 11.49 5.58 -14.59
C LEU A 164 11.68 5.06 -16.02
N PRO A 165 12.15 5.92 -16.95
CA PRO A 165 12.62 5.44 -18.24
C PRO A 165 13.67 4.33 -17.99
N ARG A 166 13.62 3.25 -18.78
CA ARG A 166 14.63 2.18 -18.72
C ARG A 166 16.01 2.83 -18.79
N ARG A 167 16.73 2.85 -17.67
CA ARG A 167 18.11 3.33 -17.64
C ARG A 167 18.97 2.35 -18.42
N SER A 168 19.63 2.81 -19.48
CA SER A 168 20.62 2.05 -20.25
C SER A 168 21.97 1.92 -19.54
N GLY A 169 22.01 1.97 -18.20
CA GLY A 169 23.25 1.99 -17.42
C GLY A 169 23.13 1.15 -16.15
N PRO A 170 24.25 0.59 -15.64
CA PRO A 170 24.26 -0.25 -14.46
C PRO A 170 23.68 0.50 -13.26
N ARG A 171 22.75 -0.14 -12.54
CA ARG A 171 22.12 0.41 -11.34
C ARG A 171 23.22 0.72 -10.31
N ARG A 172 23.14 1.90 -9.70
CA ARG A 172 24.02 2.26 -8.58
C ARG A 172 23.46 1.56 -7.35
N TRP A 173 24.19 0.56 -6.84
CA TRP A 173 23.85 -0.14 -5.60
C TRP A 173 23.63 0.85 -4.45
N GLU A 174 22.42 0.87 -3.87
CA GLU A 174 22.10 1.65 -2.67
C GLU A 174 22.56 0.89 -1.40
N ARG A 175 22.77 1.61 -0.28
CA ARG A 175 23.48 1.08 0.91
C ARG A 175 22.68 0.01 1.67
N ASP A 176 21.40 -0.07 1.41
CA ASP A 176 20.40 -1.00 1.94
C ASP A 176 20.34 -2.32 1.17
N GLU A 177 20.88 -2.37 -0.05
CA GLU A 177 21.02 -3.61 -0.83
C GLU A 177 22.12 -4.55 -0.27
N TYR A 178 22.96 -4.02 0.62
CA TYR A 178 23.84 -4.85 1.43
C TYR A 178 23.02 -5.45 2.58
N GLY A 179 22.59 -6.70 2.41
CA GLY A 179 22.41 -7.57 3.57
C GLY A 179 23.73 -7.66 4.37
N VAL A 180 23.72 -8.33 5.52
CA VAL A 180 24.93 -8.55 6.37
C VAL A 180 26.12 -9.12 5.55
N GLU A 181 25.83 -9.77 4.42
CA GLU A 181 26.76 -10.31 3.44
C GLU A 181 27.62 -9.24 2.73
N GLY A 182 27.09 -8.02 2.56
CA GLY A 182 27.76 -6.92 1.88
C GLY A 182 28.84 -6.21 2.68
N ALA A 183 28.87 -6.39 4.00
CA ALA A 183 29.91 -5.81 4.86
C ALA A 183 31.29 -6.44 4.62
N TRP A 184 31.34 -7.69 4.15
CA TRP A 184 32.56 -8.48 4.01
C TRP A 184 33.28 -8.26 2.67
N THR A 185 32.57 -7.81 1.64
CA THR A 185 33.16 -7.63 0.30
C THR A 185 34.08 -6.41 0.19
N ARG A 186 34.03 -5.48 1.14
CA ARG A 186 34.93 -4.31 1.20
C ARG A 186 36.18 -4.50 2.07
N GLY A 187 36.32 -5.64 2.75
CA GLY A 187 37.46 -5.92 3.63
C GLY A 187 38.70 -6.49 2.95
N GLY A 188 38.63 -6.89 1.67
CA GLY A 188 39.69 -7.64 0.97
C GLY A 188 40.61 -6.82 0.07
N GLY A 189 40.59 -5.48 0.15
CA GLY A 189 41.27 -4.61 -0.81
C GLY A 189 42.38 -3.76 -0.19
N GLY A 190 43.55 -4.37 0.02
CA GLY A 190 44.84 -3.68 -0.02
C GLY A 190 45.58 -3.54 1.30
N TRP A 191 46.65 -4.32 1.47
CA TRP A 191 47.99 -3.84 1.80
C TRP A 191 49.02 -4.80 1.18
N THR A 192 49.99 -4.22 0.46
CA THR A 192 51.12 -4.78 -0.33
C THR A 192 50.81 -5.49 -1.64
#